data_AF-A0A7K4N2W9-F1
#
_entry.id   AF-A0A7K4N2W9-F1
#
_cell.length_a   1.000
_cell.length_b   1.000
_cell.length_c   1.000
_cell.angle_alpha   90.00
_cell.angle_beta   90.00
_cell.angle_gamma   90.00
#
_symmetry.space_group_name_H-M   'P 1'
#
loop_
_entity.id
_entity.type
_entity.pdbx_description
1 polymer ?
#
loop_
_entity_poly.entity_id
_entity_poly.type
_entity_poly.pdbx_seq_one_letter_code
_entity_poly.pdbx_strand_id
1 'polypeptide(L)'
;MSVKANSSGLVRSLSLSQAIMIGVASMIGGAIFVLVGPGISAAGPALIIAFLLNGVITLFTALTYAELGSALPATGGGYKWVREGLPRPNSYLSGWMAWFAHTI
;
A
#
# COMPACT_ATOMS: atom_id res chain seq x y z
N MET A 1 -0.42 -14.52 -28.62
CA MET A 1 0.95 -14.05 -28.35
C MET A 1 1.61 -15.09 -27.44
N SER A 2 2.53 -15.90 -27.97
CA SER A 2 3.13 -17.03 -27.25
C SER A 2 4.23 -16.54 -26.31
N VAL A 3 4.02 -16.70 -25.00
CA VAL A 3 5.00 -16.33 -23.97
C VAL A 3 6.03 -17.44 -23.88
N LYS A 4 7.26 -17.19 -24.34
CA LYS A 4 8.42 -18.06 -24.10
C LYS A 4 8.76 -18.03 -22.61
N ALA A 5 8.57 -19.15 -21.93
CA ALA A 5 9.07 -19.36 -20.58
C ALA A 5 10.60 -19.52 -20.64
N ASN A 6 11.33 -18.58 -20.03
CA ASN A 6 12.75 -18.76 -19.72
C ASN A 6 12.83 -19.45 -18.35
N SER A 7 13.56 -20.55 -18.26
CA SER A 7 13.45 -21.61 -17.24
C SER A 7 14.01 -21.28 -15.85
N SER A 8 13.91 -20.03 -15.38
CA SER A 8 14.35 -19.65 -14.03
C SER A 8 13.67 -18.39 -13.43
N GLY A 9 12.58 -17.88 -14.01
CA GLY A 9 11.91 -16.66 -13.53
C GLY A 9 10.38 -16.73 -13.49
N LEU A 10 9.76 -15.84 -12.72
CA LEU A 10 8.30 -15.65 -12.68
C LEU A 10 7.78 -15.11 -14.02
N VAL A 11 6.69 -15.70 -14.52
CA VAL A 11 6.02 -15.24 -15.75
C VAL A 11 5.21 -13.97 -15.45
N ARG A 12 5.39 -12.93 -16.26
CA ARG A 12 4.61 -11.68 -16.17
C ARG A 12 3.23 -11.86 -16.81
N SER A 13 2.30 -12.46 -16.07
CA SER A 13 0.93 -12.74 -16.53
C SER A 13 -0.15 -11.85 -15.92
N LEU A 14 0.21 -10.98 -14.97
CA LEU A 14 -0.75 -10.16 -14.22
C LEU A 14 -1.32 -9.03 -15.09
N SER A 15 -2.65 -8.99 -15.24
CA SER A 15 -3.34 -7.88 -15.91
C SER A 15 -3.56 -6.69 -14.95
N LEU A 16 -3.90 -5.52 -15.51
CA LEU A 16 -4.22 -4.33 -14.71
C LEU A 16 -5.41 -4.57 -13.78
N SER A 17 -6.47 -5.23 -14.26
CA SER A 17 -7.64 -5.54 -13.43
C SER A 17 -7.29 -6.47 -12.28
N GLN A 18 -6.44 -7.48 -12.51
CA GLN A 18 -5.95 -8.36 -11.45
C GLN A 18 -5.11 -7.59 -10.42
N ALA A 19 -4.24 -6.68 -10.87
CA ALA A 19 -3.44 -5.84 -9.97
C ALA A 19 -4.31 -4.92 -9.09
N ILE A 20 -5.34 -4.29 -9.67
CA ILE A 20 -6.29 -3.45 -8.93
C ILE A 20 -7.03 -4.29 -7.88
N MET A 21 -7.52 -5.47 -8.27
CA MET A 21 -8.24 -6.36 -7.34
C MET A 21 -7.37 -6.81 -6.16
N ILE A 22 -6.09 -7.11 -6.41
CA ILE A 22 -5.13 -7.44 -5.34
C ILE A 22 -4.99 -6.25 -4.37
N GLY A 23 -4.87 -5.03 -4.88
CA GLY A 23 -4.78 -3.82 -4.05
C GLY A 23 -6.04 -3.54 -3.24
N VAL A 24 -7.23 -3.72 -3.82
CA VAL A 24 -8.50 -3.55 -3.10
C VAL A 24 -8.64 -4.60 -2.00
N ALA A 25 -8.33 -5.87 -2.31
CA ALA A 25 -8.39 -6.96 -1.35
C ALA A 25 -7.40 -6.79 -0.19
N SER A 26 -6.22 -6.21 -0.43
CA SER A 26 -5.23 -5.97 0.63
C SER A 26 -5.58 -4.80 1.55
N MET A 27 -6.37 -3.81 1.09
CA MET A 27 -6.80 -2.68 1.93
C MET A 27 -8.00 -3.00 2.83
N ILE A 28 -8.93 -3.85 2.37
CA ILE A 28 -10.13 -4.19 3.15
C ILE A 28 -9.75 -5.22 4.23
N GLY A 29 -9.39 -4.71 5.41
CA GLY A 29 -9.04 -5.52 6.57
C GLY A 29 -10.13 -5.56 7.66
N GLY A 30 -9.84 -6.28 8.74
CA GLY A 30 -10.74 -6.41 9.90
C GLY A 30 -11.03 -5.10 10.66
N ALA A 31 -10.19 -4.07 10.48
CA ALA A 31 -10.25 -2.82 11.23
C ALA A 31 -11.60 -2.10 11.09
N ILE A 32 -12.22 -2.09 9.91
CA ILE A 32 -13.51 -1.41 9.71
C ILE A 32 -14.62 -2.02 10.59
N PHE A 33 -14.60 -3.33 10.79
CA PHE A 33 -15.62 -4.02 11.59
C PHE A 33 -15.46 -3.77 13.09
N VAL A 34 -14.25 -3.46 13.55
CA VAL A 34 -13.94 -3.24 14.97
C VAL A 34 -14.00 -1.75 15.34
N LEU A 35 -13.52 -0.86 14.46
CA LEU A 35 -13.35 0.57 14.80
C LEU A 35 -14.62 1.40 14.57
N VAL A 36 -15.55 0.98 13.71
CA VAL A 36 -16.75 1.77 13.42
C VAL A 36 -17.64 1.95 14.65
N GLY A 37 -17.83 0.91 15.46
CA GLY A 37 -18.66 0.97 16.67
C GLY A 37 -18.18 2.04 17.67
N PRO A 38 -16.94 1.95 18.16
CA PRO A 38 -16.35 2.98 19.02
C PRO A 38 -16.30 4.37 18.34
N GLY A 39 -16.05 4.42 17.04
CA GLY A 39 -16.07 5.67 16.27
C GLY A 39 -17.43 6.36 16.29
N ILE A 40 -18.52 5.61 16.10
CA ILE A 40 -19.89 6.12 16.20
C ILE A 40 -20.21 6.53 17.64
N SER A 41 -19.74 5.77 18.64
CA SER A 41 -19.93 6.16 20.04
C SER A 41 -19.26 7.48 20.39
N ALA A 42 -18.12 7.79 19.77
CA ALA A 42 -17.35 9.01 20.05
C ALA A 42 -17.81 10.23 19.22
N ALA A 43 -18.06 10.05 17.92
CA ALA A 43 -18.35 11.14 16.99
C ALA A 43 -19.80 11.15 16.49
N GLY A 44 -20.59 10.12 16.79
CA GLY A 44 -21.95 9.97 16.27
C GLY A 44 -21.98 9.92 14.73
N PRO A 45 -23.04 10.47 14.11
CA PRO A 45 -23.15 10.54 12.65
C PRO A 45 -22.01 11.32 11.96
N ALA A 46 -21.30 12.18 12.69
CA ALA A 46 -20.18 12.96 12.15
C ALA A 46 -18.95 12.09 11.80
N LEU A 47 -18.93 10.81 12.18
CA LEU A 47 -17.88 9.87 11.81
C LEU A 47 -17.63 9.81 10.29
N ILE A 48 -18.67 10.00 9.48
CA ILE A 48 -18.54 10.04 8.02
C ILE A 48 -17.61 11.18 7.55
N ILE A 49 -17.59 12.31 8.26
CA ILE A 49 -16.71 13.44 7.95
C ILE A 49 -15.26 13.05 8.21
N ALA A 50 -14.99 12.34 9.30
CA ALA A 50 -13.65 11.81 9.60
C ALA A 50 -13.18 10.83 8.51
N PHE A 51 -14.06 9.95 8.03
CA PHE A 51 -13.74 9.05 6.91
C PHE A 51 -13.46 9.80 5.60
N LEU A 52 -14.24 10.84 5.28
CA LEU A 52 -14.02 11.65 4.08
C LEU A 52 -12.67 12.39 4.15
N LEU A 53 -12.36 13.00 5.30
CA LEU A 53 -11.06 13.67 5.51
C LEU A 53 -9.90 12.68 5.39
N ASN A 54 -10.02 11.50 6.01
CA ASN A 54 -9.01 10.44 5.88
C ASN A 54 -8.87 9.96 4.42
N GLY A 55 -9.97 9.86 3.68
CA GLY A 55 -9.97 9.52 2.26
C GLY A 55 -9.18 10.52 1.41
N VAL A 56 -9.32 11.82 1.68
CA VAL A 56 -8.55 12.87 1.01
C VAL A 56 -7.06 12.74 1.31
N ILE A 57 -6.67 12.53 2.58
CA ILE A 57 -5.27 12.33 2.98
C ILE A 57 -4.69 11.07 2.31
N THR A 58 -5.47 9.99 2.30
CA THR A 58 -5.06 8.72 1.70
C THR A 58 -4.90 8.84 0.18
N LEU A 59 -5.71 9.66 -0.49
CA LEU A 59 -5.59 9.90 -1.93
C LEU A 59 -4.25 10.54 -2.29
N PHE A 60 -3.78 11.54 -1.54
CA PHE A 60 -2.46 12.13 -1.76
C PHE A 60 -1.36 11.08 -1.59
N THR A 61 -1.47 10.25 -0.56
CA THR A 61 -0.52 9.14 -0.32
C THR A 61 -0.53 8.15 -1.49
N ALA A 62 -1.72 7.78 -1.99
CA ALA A 62 -1.86 6.86 -3.12
C ALA A 62 -1.26 7.42 -4.41
N LEU A 63 -1.40 8.73 -4.67
CA LEU A 63 -0.79 9.39 -5.82
C LEU A 63 0.74 9.35 -5.75
N THR A 64 1.33 9.64 -4.59
CA THR A 64 2.79 9.51 -4.39
C THR A 64 3.26 8.08 -4.61
N TYR A 65 2.50 7.09 -4.13
CA TYR A 65 2.83 5.67 -4.35
C TYR A 65 2.71 5.27 -5.83
N ALA A 66 1.74 5.82 -6.56
CA ALA A 66 1.60 5.59 -8.00
C ALA A 66 2.76 6.21 -8.80
N GLU A 67 3.18 7.42 -8.45
CA GLU A 67 4.34 8.08 -9.05
C GLU A 67 5.63 7.30 -8.79
N LEU A 68 5.92 6.95 -7.53
CA LEU A 68 7.11 6.17 -7.18
C LEU A 68 7.09 4.76 -7.76
N GLY A 69 5.93 4.10 -7.77
CA GLY A 69 5.76 2.76 -8.34
C GLY A 69 5.96 2.72 -9.86
N SER A 70 5.59 3.79 -10.57
CA SER A 70 5.83 3.92 -12.01
C SER A 70 7.26 4.36 -12.33
N ALA A 71 7.86 5.24 -11.53
CA ALA A 71 9.24 5.68 -11.70
C ALA A 71 10.27 4.59 -11.37
N LEU A 72 10.00 3.76 -10.35
CA LEU A 72 10.90 2.71 -9.87
C LEU A 72 10.22 1.33 -9.93
N PRO A 73 10.01 0.75 -11.13
CA PRO A 73 9.22 -0.46 -11.34
C PRO A 73 10.01 -1.74 -10.95
N ALA A 74 10.25 -1.90 -9.65
CA ALA A 74 10.97 -3.04 -9.10
C ALA A 74 10.36 -3.50 -7.78
N THR A 75 10.56 -4.77 -7.46
CA THR A 75 10.11 -5.38 -6.20
C THR A 75 10.87 -4.81 -5.01
N GLY A 76 10.14 -4.49 -3.94
CA GLY A 76 10.71 -3.95 -2.69
C GLY A 76 9.96 -2.74 -2.10
N GLY A 77 9.06 -2.12 -2.87
CA GLY A 77 8.14 -1.06 -2.38
C GLY A 77 8.86 0.07 -1.65
N GLY A 78 8.29 0.50 -0.51
CA GLY A 78 8.79 1.62 0.29
C GLY A 78 10.25 1.52 0.70
N TYR A 79 10.75 0.32 1.05
CA TYR A 79 12.16 0.13 1.40
C TYR A 79 13.09 0.48 0.22
N LYS A 80 12.73 0.05 -1.00
CA LYS A 80 13.51 0.35 -2.21
C LYS A 80 13.48 1.84 -2.52
N TRP A 81 12.31 2.47 -2.44
CA TRP A 81 12.15 3.91 -2.69
C TRP A 81 13.03 4.73 -1.74
N VAL A 82 13.02 4.40 -0.45
CA VAL A 82 13.87 5.07 0.55
C VAL A 82 15.36 4.78 0.30
N ARG A 83 15.70 3.56 -0.10
CA ARG A 83 17.09 3.19 -0.42
C ARG A 83 17.65 3.95 -1.63
N GLU A 84 16.83 4.30 -2.60
CA GLU A 84 17.26 5.04 -3.79
C GLU A 84 17.17 6.55 -3.63
N GLY A 85 16.20 7.04 -2.85
CA GLY A 85 15.95 8.47 -2.66
C GLY A 85 16.65 9.12 -1.47
N LEU A 86 17.08 8.36 -0.46
CA LEU A 86 17.60 8.90 0.80
C LEU A 86 18.96 8.29 1.22
N PRO A 87 19.82 9.07 1.90
CA PRO A 87 21.09 8.56 2.42
C PRO A 87 20.89 7.55 3.55
N ARG A 88 21.90 6.71 3.78
CA ARG A 88 21.96 5.85 4.97
C ARG A 88 21.95 6.73 6.22
N PRO A 89 21.19 6.37 7.28
CA PRO A 89 20.62 5.05 7.60
C PRO A 89 19.12 4.89 7.27
N ASN A 90 18.50 5.82 6.53
CA ASN A 90 17.04 5.89 6.42
C ASN A 90 16.39 4.62 5.84
N SER A 91 17.06 3.93 4.92
CA SER A 91 16.57 2.66 4.35
C SER A 91 16.53 1.53 5.38
N TYR A 92 17.51 1.46 6.28
CA TYR A 92 17.51 0.50 7.38
C TYR A 92 16.32 0.73 8.32
N LEU A 93 16.08 2.00 8.68
CA LEU A 93 14.96 2.37 9.54
C LEU A 93 13.61 2.05 8.87
N SER A 94 13.46 2.37 7.58
CA SER A 94 12.26 2.04 6.80
C SER A 94 11.97 0.53 6.79
N GLY A 95 13.00 -0.31 6.69
CA GLY A 95 12.86 -1.76 6.77
C GLY A 95 12.33 -2.23 8.12
N TRP A 96 12.85 -1.68 9.22
CA TRP A 96 12.34 -2.00 10.57
C TRP A 96 10.91 -1.51 10.78
N MET A 97 10.57 -0.29 10.35
CA MET A 97 9.21 0.23 10.46
C MET A 97 8.22 -0.64 9.68
N ALA A 98 8.61 -1.09 8.48
CA ALA A 98 7.78 -2.01 7.70
C ALA A 98 7.59 -3.35 8.41
N TRP A 99 8.63 -3.93 9.02
CA TRP A 99 8.51 -5.18 9.76
C TRP A 99 7.52 -5.06 10.93
N PHE A 100 7.69 -4.08 11.81
CA PHE A 100 6.80 -3.86 12.95
C PHE A 100 5.35 -3.65 12.52
N ALA A 101 5.13 -2.87 11.46
CA ALA A 101 3.79 -2.60 10.95
C ALA A 101 3.04 -3.83 10.43
N HIS A 102 3.74 -4.91 10.05
CA HIS A 102 3.10 -6.15 9.58
C HIS A 102 3.01 -7.24 10.66
N THR A 103 3.83 -7.17 11.72
CA THR A 103 3.86 -8.18 12.77
C THR A 103 2.94 -7.91 13.96
N ILE A 104 2.45 -6.67 14.09
CA ILE A 104 1.52 -6.22 15.14
C ILE A 104 0.13 -6.09 14.54
#